data_AF-A0A240C3J1-F1
#
_entry.id   AF-A0A240C3J1-F1
#
_cell.length_a   1.000
_cell.length_b   1.000
_cell.length_c   1.000
_cell.angle_alpha   90.00
_cell.angle_beta   90.00
_cell.angle_gamma   90.00
#
_symmetry.space_group_name_H-M   'P 1'
#
loop_
_entity.id
_entity.type
_entity.pdbx_description
1 polymer ?
#
loop_
_entity_poly.entity_id
_entity_poly.type
_entity_poly.pdbx_seq_one_letter_code
_entity_poly.pdbx_strand_id
1 'polypeptide(L)'
;MDTCPDIATLRSRIPTAAGEQIAVAAYYDDWSANNRQPTGGGTFVAKAQSTPADDGGMFIRPNASWVWVRTLDVAGTLSPYVYGAKGDGINDDTAAIQQAHDYASSLASLSGSRILKNGNLVFGNGRFKCLATLNLNVKTVDYDFSGALLDFSALAHGTEAKRMAAIAWQNGAGYTQGNLSARNLRMIGPGADSFVDGMTFSTSLSESYARNSLTFQGGAVEGFAYGLTGTSHFYFLRMYGFTFNHCDICYYFPNNATDSGEEMNFHSCVFAQSNCGVKLQGGYSYFFNCSFDYIYGKNGEQTSTSHVGKYMHIEGGQHIFRDCHVEGYGPQNYIMNVPDDKSCKVNVIGGLFTFKAGGSPSTYPTTSNPFYVGNLARVVFEKVNIGQMQQGGDANVSGWFDGTGSVSLHDTHLPIAWPYLLTQVRTDAAVQDNWLDSSTYTSGAGNEKWTEEVWVLPPGGVNTVRKSRYGWGTENSTNFSIIRQTGFVSLGRNLAAGSGVFQAVLGTIKLKGYGSVIHHIRANTYAGEGQSCQVKIVWAKLSEFGAQQDVEPKILMQQTGHSYTYNFSGSESQLKTEVIPGQMQGYATQPPSFERAPDWATHAFLLVDTTKMKSNFDLRITDVYLRQV
;
A
#
# COMPACT_ATOMS: atom_id res chain seq x y z
N MET A 1 -52.82 28.62 -17.18
CA MET A 1 -51.97 28.51 -15.97
C MET A 1 -51.47 29.90 -15.68
N ASP A 2 -51.73 30.43 -14.49
CA ASP A 2 -51.24 31.75 -14.09
C ASP A 2 -49.70 31.73 -14.00
N THR A 3 -49.06 32.88 -14.20
CA THR A 3 -47.61 33.01 -14.11
C THR A 3 -47.21 34.00 -13.02
N CYS A 4 -46.09 33.74 -12.37
CA CYS A 4 -45.47 34.56 -11.34
C CYS A 4 -44.01 34.80 -11.73
N PRO A 5 -43.48 36.03 -11.64
CA PRO A 5 -42.09 36.29 -12.03
C PRO A 5 -41.09 35.55 -11.12
N ASP A 6 -41.33 35.58 -9.80
CA ASP A 6 -40.36 35.12 -8.81
C ASP A 6 -41.00 34.60 -7.50
N ILE A 7 -40.18 34.06 -6.60
CA ILE A 7 -40.64 33.52 -5.30
C ILE A 7 -41.08 34.62 -4.33
N ALA A 8 -40.47 35.81 -4.36
CA ALA A 8 -40.85 36.92 -3.49
C ALA A 8 -42.27 37.41 -3.82
N THR A 9 -42.61 37.47 -5.10
CA THR A 9 -43.95 37.79 -5.60
C THR A 9 -44.94 36.67 -5.25
N LEU A 10 -44.54 35.39 -5.35
CA LEU A 10 -45.39 34.26 -4.98
C LEU A 10 -45.81 34.31 -3.49
N ARG A 11 -44.94 34.77 -2.59
CA ARG A 11 -45.25 35.01 -1.16
C ARG A 11 -46.30 36.07 -0.91
N SER A 12 -46.72 36.84 -1.91
CA SER A 12 -47.82 37.80 -1.78
C SER A 12 -49.10 37.34 -2.51
N ARG A 13 -49.03 36.27 -3.29
CA ARG A 13 -50.14 35.78 -4.11
C ARG A 13 -51.03 34.83 -3.31
N ILE A 14 -52.18 35.31 -2.86
CA ILE A 14 -53.18 34.48 -2.17
C ILE A 14 -53.95 33.65 -3.21
N PRO A 15 -53.97 32.30 -3.10
CA PRO A 15 -54.79 31.46 -3.98
C PRO A 15 -56.28 31.74 -3.81
N THR A 16 -57.03 31.55 -4.88
CA THR A 16 -58.50 31.64 -4.89
C THR A 16 -59.18 30.32 -4.53
N ALA A 17 -58.52 29.18 -4.79
CA ALA A 17 -59.02 27.85 -4.47
C ALA A 17 -57.90 26.83 -4.22
N ALA A 18 -58.21 25.75 -3.50
CA ALA A 18 -57.29 24.62 -3.36
C ALA A 18 -57.15 23.87 -4.70
N GLY A 19 -55.91 23.49 -5.04
CA GLY A 19 -55.60 22.89 -6.33
C GLY A 19 -55.26 23.89 -7.45
N GLU A 20 -55.38 25.20 -7.19
CA GLU A 20 -54.94 26.24 -8.12
C GLU A 20 -53.46 26.05 -8.46
N GLN A 21 -53.09 26.21 -9.74
CA GLN A 21 -51.72 26.05 -10.22
C GLN A 21 -51.15 27.37 -10.73
N ILE A 22 -49.90 27.64 -10.36
CA ILE A 22 -49.15 28.81 -10.82
C ILE A 22 -47.75 28.40 -11.25
N ALA A 23 -47.29 28.92 -12.38
CA ALA A 23 -45.91 28.74 -12.86
C ALA A 23 -45.05 29.93 -12.44
N VAL A 24 -44.02 29.68 -11.64
CA VAL A 24 -43.02 30.66 -11.28
C VAL A 24 -41.89 30.63 -12.31
N ALA A 25 -41.55 31.77 -12.92
CA ALA A 25 -40.55 31.85 -13.97
C ALA A 25 -39.12 31.64 -13.45
N ALA A 26 -38.79 32.17 -12.27
CA ALA A 26 -37.47 32.07 -11.66
C ALA A 26 -37.54 32.15 -10.14
N TYR A 27 -36.45 31.86 -9.44
CA TYR A 27 -36.36 32.05 -8.00
C TYR A 27 -36.29 33.54 -7.66
N TYR A 28 -35.37 34.26 -8.32
CA TYR A 28 -35.23 35.70 -8.29
C TYR A 28 -35.67 36.32 -9.62
N ASP A 29 -36.19 37.54 -9.57
CA ASP A 29 -36.70 38.27 -10.73
C ASP A 29 -35.61 38.55 -11.78
N ASP A 30 -34.41 38.90 -11.32
CA ASP A 30 -33.22 39.22 -12.12
C ASP A 30 -32.66 38.03 -12.91
N TRP A 31 -33.04 36.79 -12.58
CA TRP A 31 -32.57 35.58 -13.27
C TRP A 31 -33.29 35.33 -14.59
N SER A 32 -34.53 35.78 -14.73
CA SER A 32 -35.32 35.60 -15.96
C SER A 32 -34.71 36.30 -17.18
N ALA A 33 -33.93 37.36 -16.95
CA ALA A 33 -33.24 38.13 -17.98
C ALA A 33 -31.83 37.61 -18.32
N ASN A 34 -31.20 36.86 -17.40
CA ASN A 34 -29.81 36.40 -17.50
C ASN A 34 -29.78 34.95 -18.00
N ASN A 35 -30.18 34.78 -19.24
CA ASN A 35 -30.36 33.51 -19.92
C ASN A 35 -29.08 32.63 -19.85
N ARG A 36 -29.05 31.57 -19.03
CA ARG A 36 -28.18 30.38 -19.24
C ARG A 36 -28.34 29.14 -18.34
N GLN A 37 -29.26 29.04 -17.38
CA GLN A 37 -29.49 27.81 -16.56
C GLN A 37 -30.90 27.76 -15.95
N PRO A 38 -31.42 26.61 -15.46
CA PRO A 38 -32.70 26.56 -14.77
C PRO A 38 -32.70 27.49 -13.56
N THR A 39 -33.60 28.46 -13.60
CA THR A 39 -33.63 29.61 -12.71
C THR A 39 -34.27 29.30 -11.35
N GLY A 40 -34.42 28.04 -10.94
CA GLY A 40 -35.10 27.70 -9.69
C GLY A 40 -36.62 27.96 -9.67
N GLY A 41 -37.21 28.39 -10.81
CA GLY A 41 -38.66 28.47 -11.02
C GLY A 41 -39.32 27.09 -11.07
N GLY A 42 -40.60 27.02 -11.45
CA GLY A 42 -41.36 25.77 -11.57
C GLY A 42 -42.84 25.92 -11.27
N THR A 43 -43.58 24.80 -11.32
CA THR A 43 -45.02 24.80 -11.06
C THR A 43 -45.32 24.61 -9.57
N PHE A 44 -46.23 25.40 -9.03
CA PHE A 44 -46.72 25.30 -7.65
C PHE A 44 -48.23 25.04 -7.62
N VAL A 45 -48.68 24.29 -6.64
CA VAL A 45 -50.10 23.97 -6.40
C VAL A 45 -50.53 24.50 -5.04
N ALA A 46 -51.63 25.25 -5.01
CA ALA A 46 -52.19 25.79 -3.78
C ALA A 46 -52.82 24.69 -2.91
N LYS A 47 -52.53 24.73 -1.60
CA LYS A 47 -53.23 23.92 -0.59
C LYS A 47 -53.72 24.79 0.56
N ALA A 48 -54.96 24.57 0.97
CA ALA A 48 -55.56 25.20 2.15
C ALA A 48 -55.11 24.45 3.42
N GLN A 49 -53.97 24.82 3.97
CA GLN A 49 -53.39 24.17 5.16
C GLN A 49 -52.43 25.12 5.90
N SER A 50 -52.34 24.97 7.23
CA SER A 50 -51.50 25.81 8.11
C SER A 50 -50.06 25.31 8.28
N THR A 51 -49.76 24.11 7.79
CA THR A 51 -48.43 23.51 7.78
C THR A 51 -48.12 22.93 6.39
N PRO A 52 -46.83 22.78 6.03
CA PRO A 52 -45.62 23.23 6.74
C PRO A 52 -45.36 24.74 6.63
N ALA A 53 -44.33 25.24 7.32
CA ALA A 53 -43.88 26.64 7.25
C ALA A 53 -43.31 26.99 5.86
N ASP A 54 -43.08 28.29 5.59
CA ASP A 54 -42.32 28.71 4.39
C ASP A 54 -40.88 28.25 4.56
N ASP A 55 -40.39 27.43 3.62
CA ASP A 55 -39.00 26.96 3.59
C ASP A 55 -38.17 27.65 2.50
N GLY A 56 -38.79 28.59 1.78
CA GLY A 56 -38.19 29.32 0.69
C GLY A 56 -37.96 28.51 -0.58
N GLY A 57 -38.41 27.25 -0.69
CA GLY A 57 -38.22 26.47 -1.91
C GLY A 57 -39.41 25.58 -2.26
N MET A 58 -39.72 24.61 -1.42
CA MET A 58 -40.79 23.62 -1.66
C MET A 58 -42.15 24.08 -1.16
N PHE A 59 -42.16 24.91 -0.11
CA PHE A 59 -43.34 25.45 0.52
C PHE A 59 -43.23 26.97 0.61
N ILE A 60 -44.06 27.68 -0.14
CA ILE A 60 -44.09 29.14 -0.15
C ILE A 60 -45.41 29.61 0.44
N ARG A 61 -45.37 30.43 1.51
CA ARG A 61 -46.58 30.82 2.23
C ARG A 61 -46.99 32.26 1.91
N PRO A 62 -48.17 32.46 1.30
CA PRO A 62 -48.73 33.80 1.18
C PRO A 62 -49.43 34.29 2.45
N ASN A 63 -49.86 33.39 3.33
CA ASN A 63 -50.42 33.69 4.66
C ASN A 63 -50.52 32.43 5.55
N ALA A 64 -51.18 32.56 6.71
CA ALA A 64 -51.35 31.49 7.68
C ALA A 64 -52.31 30.36 7.23
N SER A 65 -53.15 30.58 6.22
CA SER A 65 -54.18 29.62 5.78
C SER A 65 -53.81 28.87 4.50
N TRP A 66 -52.86 29.41 3.72
CA TRP A 66 -52.48 28.88 2.41
C TRP A 66 -51.00 28.59 2.29
N VAL A 67 -50.67 27.61 1.46
CA VAL A 67 -49.30 27.31 1.03
C VAL A 67 -49.30 26.92 -0.44
N TRP A 68 -48.34 27.46 -1.18
CA TRP A 68 -47.97 27.00 -2.52
C TRP A 68 -46.96 25.87 -2.37
N VAL A 69 -47.32 24.68 -2.85
CA VAL A 69 -46.45 23.50 -2.81
C VAL A 69 -45.84 23.27 -4.17
N ARG A 70 -44.51 23.26 -4.25
CA ARG A 70 -43.79 23.00 -5.49
C ARG A 70 -44.07 21.59 -6.00
N THR A 71 -44.33 21.48 -7.29
CA THR A 71 -44.33 20.21 -8.01
C THR A 71 -42.92 19.96 -8.54
N LEU A 72 -42.33 18.83 -8.19
CA LEU A 72 -41.03 18.43 -8.71
C LEU A 72 -41.19 17.90 -10.14
N ASP A 73 -40.33 18.36 -11.05
CA ASP A 73 -40.32 17.89 -12.44
C ASP A 73 -40.00 16.40 -12.52
N VAL A 74 -39.10 15.94 -11.65
CA VAL A 74 -38.77 14.52 -11.47
C VAL A 74 -38.95 14.16 -10.00
N ALA A 75 -39.84 13.20 -9.74
CA ALA A 75 -40.17 12.78 -8.39
C ALA A 75 -38.91 12.34 -7.61
N GLY A 76 -38.68 12.97 -6.45
CA GLY A 76 -37.54 12.65 -5.59
C GLY A 76 -36.23 13.37 -5.92
N THR A 77 -36.22 14.21 -6.96
CA THR A 77 -35.01 14.93 -7.40
C THR A 77 -35.14 16.42 -7.12
N LEU A 78 -34.06 16.99 -6.59
CA LEU A 78 -34.02 18.38 -6.16
C LEU A 78 -32.72 19.05 -6.63
N SER A 79 -32.75 20.36 -6.84
CA SER A 79 -31.56 21.14 -7.19
C SER A 79 -31.41 22.33 -6.25
N PRO A 80 -30.18 22.77 -5.89
CA PRO A 80 -29.96 23.95 -5.06
C PRO A 80 -30.64 25.22 -5.59
N TYR A 81 -30.82 25.32 -6.92
CA TYR A 81 -31.53 26.44 -7.55
C TYR A 81 -32.95 26.65 -7.02
N VAL A 82 -33.65 25.59 -6.61
CA VAL A 82 -35.03 25.72 -6.10
C VAL A 82 -35.11 26.40 -4.73
N TYR A 83 -33.97 26.52 -4.04
CA TYR A 83 -33.78 27.26 -2.79
C TYR A 83 -32.96 28.55 -3.00
N GLY A 84 -32.74 28.95 -4.25
CA GLY A 84 -32.13 30.24 -4.58
C GLY A 84 -30.61 30.25 -4.60
N ALA A 85 -29.93 29.10 -4.77
CA ALA A 85 -28.51 29.08 -5.07
C ALA A 85 -28.24 29.72 -6.45
N LYS A 86 -27.35 30.70 -6.54
CA LYS A 86 -27.01 31.43 -7.78
C LYS A 86 -26.04 30.65 -8.67
N GLY A 87 -25.06 29.94 -8.10
CA GLY A 87 -24.06 29.24 -8.91
C GLY A 87 -23.21 30.16 -9.79
N ASP A 88 -23.09 31.44 -9.40
CA ASP A 88 -22.41 32.51 -10.14
C ASP A 88 -20.96 32.75 -9.68
N GLY A 89 -20.52 32.06 -8.64
CA GLY A 89 -19.19 32.19 -8.03
C GLY A 89 -18.99 33.47 -7.22
N ILE A 90 -20.04 34.26 -7.02
CA ILE A 90 -20.00 35.56 -6.32
C ILE A 90 -20.79 35.50 -5.03
N ASN A 91 -22.05 35.04 -5.11
CA ASN A 91 -22.96 35.00 -3.99
C ASN A 91 -22.82 33.71 -3.19
N ASP A 92 -23.00 33.79 -1.87
CA ASP A 92 -22.91 32.63 -0.99
C ASP A 92 -24.12 31.69 -1.17
N ASP A 93 -23.85 30.50 -1.68
CA ASP A 93 -24.82 29.45 -1.99
C ASP A 93 -24.95 28.43 -0.85
N THR A 94 -24.17 28.55 0.23
CA THR A 94 -24.09 27.53 1.29
C THR A 94 -25.46 27.18 1.87
N ALA A 95 -26.27 28.20 2.21
CA ALA A 95 -27.58 28.00 2.83
C ALA A 95 -28.58 27.32 1.88
N ALA A 96 -28.59 27.73 0.61
CA ALA A 96 -29.50 27.14 -0.39
C ALA A 96 -29.14 25.69 -0.71
N ILE A 97 -27.83 25.36 -0.76
CA ILE A 97 -27.38 23.97 -0.91
C ILE A 97 -27.77 23.13 0.30
N GLN A 98 -27.57 23.64 1.52
CA GLN A 98 -27.94 22.93 2.73
C GLN A 98 -29.46 22.67 2.81
N GLN A 99 -30.29 23.68 2.52
CA GLN A 99 -31.75 23.53 2.50
C GLN A 99 -32.21 22.52 1.44
N ALA A 100 -31.58 22.52 0.26
CA ALA A 100 -31.85 21.53 -0.77
C ALA A 100 -31.47 20.12 -0.29
N HIS A 101 -30.28 19.95 0.29
CA HIS A 101 -29.88 18.68 0.90
C HIS A 101 -30.90 18.21 1.96
N ASP A 102 -31.29 19.09 2.88
CA ASP A 102 -32.16 18.75 4.02
C ASP A 102 -33.53 18.28 3.53
N TYR A 103 -34.09 18.97 2.52
CA TYR A 103 -35.33 18.53 1.89
C TYR A 103 -35.16 17.20 1.14
N ALA A 104 -34.10 17.04 0.34
CA ALA A 104 -33.84 15.79 -0.37
C ALA A 104 -33.71 14.61 0.61
N SER A 105 -33.00 14.81 1.73
CA SER A 105 -32.88 13.83 2.81
C SER A 105 -34.23 13.47 3.43
N SER A 106 -35.14 14.44 3.56
CA SER A 106 -36.49 14.20 4.10
C SER A 106 -37.38 13.34 3.19
N LEU A 107 -37.03 13.20 1.91
CA LEU A 107 -37.75 12.34 0.96
C LEU A 107 -37.38 10.86 1.10
N ALA A 108 -36.35 10.55 1.90
CA ALA A 108 -35.98 9.17 2.17
C ALA A 108 -37.11 8.45 2.94
N SER A 109 -37.41 7.21 2.55
CA SER A 109 -38.39 6.37 3.25
C SER A 109 -37.74 5.21 3.96
N LEU A 110 -38.27 4.88 5.13
CA LEU A 110 -37.71 3.90 6.07
C LEU A 110 -38.69 2.76 6.33
N SER A 111 -38.16 1.54 6.55
CA SER A 111 -38.87 0.42 7.17
C SER A 111 -38.07 -0.10 8.36
N GLY A 112 -38.50 0.29 9.57
CA GLY A 112 -37.65 0.17 10.75
C GLY A 112 -36.35 0.92 10.53
N SER A 113 -35.21 0.27 10.79
CA SER A 113 -33.89 0.85 10.53
C SER A 113 -33.43 0.75 9.07
N ARG A 114 -34.25 0.33 8.10
CA ARG A 114 -33.79 0.14 6.70
C ARG A 114 -34.24 1.29 5.80
N ILE A 115 -33.32 1.84 5.01
CA ILE A 115 -33.66 2.77 3.92
C ILE A 115 -34.25 1.99 2.75
N LEU A 116 -35.47 2.35 2.34
CA LEU A 116 -36.17 1.77 1.18
C LEU A 116 -36.01 2.61 -0.08
N LYS A 117 -35.99 3.94 0.10
CA LYS A 117 -35.83 4.92 -0.98
C LYS A 117 -35.04 6.11 -0.43
N ASN A 118 -34.14 6.66 -1.24
CA ASN A 118 -33.39 7.88 -0.96
C ASN A 118 -33.96 9.08 -1.74
N GLY A 119 -33.60 10.28 -1.30
CA GLY A 119 -33.72 11.48 -2.12
C GLY A 119 -32.54 11.62 -3.08
N ASN A 120 -32.69 12.48 -4.07
CA ASN A 120 -31.64 12.81 -5.04
C ASN A 120 -31.37 14.32 -5.02
N LEU A 121 -30.13 14.72 -4.78
CA LEU A 121 -29.68 16.10 -4.92
C LEU A 121 -28.82 16.22 -6.19
N VAL A 122 -29.35 16.92 -7.19
CA VAL A 122 -28.74 17.09 -8.51
C VAL A 122 -28.42 18.57 -8.74
N PHE A 123 -27.14 18.85 -8.90
CA PHE A 123 -26.66 20.18 -9.23
C PHE A 123 -26.82 20.43 -10.74
N GLY A 124 -27.05 21.69 -11.09
CA GLY A 124 -26.86 22.14 -12.47
C GLY A 124 -25.43 22.64 -12.69
N ASN A 125 -25.17 23.17 -13.90
CA ASN A 125 -23.88 23.78 -14.20
C ASN A 125 -23.60 24.96 -13.25
N GLY A 126 -22.35 25.38 -13.06
CA GLY A 126 -22.07 26.64 -12.36
C GLY A 126 -21.04 26.52 -11.25
N ARG A 127 -20.67 27.67 -10.70
CA ARG A 127 -19.70 27.79 -9.60
C ARG A 127 -20.44 28.21 -8.36
N PHE A 128 -20.59 27.30 -7.40
CA PHE A 128 -21.34 27.56 -6.18
C PHE A 128 -20.39 28.02 -5.09
N LYS A 129 -20.48 29.28 -4.68
CA LYS A 129 -19.56 29.80 -3.66
C LYS A 129 -20.07 29.40 -2.28
N CYS A 130 -19.21 28.78 -1.48
CA CYS A 130 -19.55 28.28 -0.16
C CYS A 130 -18.67 28.95 0.90
N LEU A 131 -19.29 29.70 1.82
CA LEU A 131 -18.62 30.37 2.93
C LEU A 131 -18.74 29.64 4.27
N ALA A 132 -19.45 28.50 4.31
CA ALA A 132 -19.52 27.62 5.48
C ALA A 132 -19.49 26.13 5.08
N THR A 133 -19.28 25.26 6.08
CA THR A 133 -19.30 23.81 5.92
C THR A 133 -20.67 23.32 5.44
N LEU A 134 -20.69 22.45 4.44
CA LEU A 134 -21.88 21.68 4.04
C LEU A 134 -21.96 20.38 4.85
N ASN A 135 -23.12 20.11 5.44
CA ASN A 135 -23.39 18.89 6.20
C ASN A 135 -24.27 17.96 5.36
N LEU A 136 -23.65 16.95 4.73
CA LEU A 136 -24.31 16.10 3.73
C LEU A 136 -24.45 14.66 4.24
N ASN A 137 -25.62 14.05 4.14
CA ASN A 137 -25.89 12.71 4.65
C ASN A 137 -25.33 11.60 3.74
N VAL A 138 -24.75 10.57 4.35
CA VAL A 138 -24.18 9.41 3.65
C VAL A 138 -25.19 8.32 3.28
N LYS A 139 -26.44 8.40 3.77
CA LYS A 139 -27.41 7.29 3.73
C LYS A 139 -28.80 7.61 3.22
N THR A 140 -29.16 8.88 3.12
CA THR A 140 -30.51 9.31 2.75
C THR A 140 -30.58 10.01 1.39
N VAL A 141 -29.43 10.36 0.80
CA VAL A 141 -29.35 11.17 -0.42
C VAL A 141 -28.31 10.58 -1.38
N ASP A 142 -28.69 10.40 -2.65
CA ASP A 142 -27.73 10.25 -3.75
C ASP A 142 -27.40 11.63 -4.32
N TYR A 143 -26.11 11.86 -4.62
CA TYR A 143 -25.62 13.16 -5.09
C TYR A 143 -25.12 13.09 -6.52
N ASP A 144 -25.52 14.08 -7.31
CA ASP A 144 -24.98 14.32 -8.63
C ASP A 144 -24.50 15.77 -8.75
N PHE A 145 -23.18 15.97 -8.75
CA PHE A 145 -22.54 17.27 -8.88
C PHE A 145 -22.16 17.60 -10.33
N SER A 146 -22.68 16.86 -11.31
CA SER A 146 -22.35 17.07 -12.73
C SER A 146 -22.60 18.51 -13.15
N GLY A 147 -21.57 19.16 -13.72
CA GLY A 147 -21.64 20.56 -14.14
C GLY A 147 -21.28 21.57 -13.06
N ALA A 148 -21.33 21.20 -11.78
CA ALA A 148 -21.02 22.09 -10.68
C ALA A 148 -19.53 22.14 -10.33
N LEU A 149 -19.10 23.27 -9.80
CA LEU A 149 -17.87 23.46 -9.04
C LEU A 149 -18.26 24.07 -7.69
N LEU A 150 -17.99 23.37 -6.59
CA LEU A 150 -18.14 23.93 -5.25
C LEU A 150 -16.89 24.72 -4.88
N ASP A 151 -17.07 26.00 -4.61
CA ASP A 151 -15.97 26.92 -4.37
C ASP A 151 -15.92 27.34 -2.90
N PHE A 152 -15.01 26.70 -2.17
CA PHE A 152 -14.70 26.99 -0.77
C PHE A 152 -13.44 27.85 -0.63
N SER A 153 -12.95 28.49 -1.70
CA SER A 153 -11.71 29.29 -1.67
C SER A 153 -11.77 30.48 -0.69
N ALA A 154 -12.98 30.90 -0.30
CA ALA A 154 -13.23 31.95 0.69
C ALA A 154 -13.74 31.42 2.04
N LEU A 155 -13.73 30.10 2.27
CA LEU A 155 -14.07 29.52 3.57
C LEU A 155 -13.04 29.97 4.62
N ALA A 156 -13.52 30.34 5.81
CA ALA A 156 -12.64 30.73 6.91
C ALA A 156 -11.64 29.61 7.25
N HIS A 157 -10.40 29.99 7.51
CA HIS A 157 -9.34 29.04 7.87
C HIS A 157 -9.59 28.45 9.25
N GLY A 158 -9.21 27.18 9.42
CA GLY A 158 -9.16 26.53 10.72
C GLY A 158 -7.87 26.84 11.48
N THR A 159 -7.62 26.06 12.51
CA THR A 159 -6.31 26.00 13.19
C THR A 159 -5.87 24.54 13.30
N GLU A 160 -4.59 24.31 13.65
CA GLU A 160 -4.09 22.96 13.88
C GLU A 160 -4.91 22.20 14.94
N ALA A 161 -5.25 22.88 16.05
CA ALA A 161 -6.06 22.31 17.13
C ALA A 161 -7.53 22.14 16.76
N LYS A 162 -8.04 22.90 15.79
CA LYS A 162 -9.44 22.89 15.37
C LYS A 162 -9.54 23.10 13.86
N ARG A 163 -9.29 22.01 13.13
CA ARG A 163 -9.46 21.97 11.68
C ARG A 163 -10.94 22.12 11.31
N MET A 164 -11.19 22.71 10.16
CA MET A 164 -12.53 22.81 9.59
C MET A 164 -12.70 21.80 8.45
N ALA A 165 -13.95 21.56 8.03
CA ALA A 165 -14.26 20.76 6.85
C ALA A 165 -15.06 21.60 5.85
N ALA A 166 -14.79 21.48 4.56
CA ALA A 166 -15.65 22.04 3.51
C ALA A 166 -16.94 21.22 3.38
N ILE A 167 -16.82 19.90 3.33
CA ILE A 167 -17.95 18.97 3.42
C ILE A 167 -17.75 18.04 4.61
N ALA A 168 -18.73 18.05 5.52
CA ALA A 168 -18.83 17.10 6.62
C ALA A 168 -19.93 16.07 6.30
N TRP A 169 -19.51 14.85 5.98
CA TRP A 169 -20.39 13.75 5.66
C TRP A 169 -21.05 13.19 6.94
N GLN A 170 -22.36 13.35 7.07
CA GLN A 170 -23.13 12.99 8.25
C GLN A 170 -23.69 11.57 8.17
N ASN A 171 -23.66 10.87 9.31
CA ASN A 171 -24.29 9.56 9.46
C ASN A 171 -25.75 9.70 9.93
N GLY A 172 -26.61 10.26 9.08
CA GLY A 172 -28.06 10.32 9.35
C GLY A 172 -28.76 9.03 8.89
N ALA A 173 -29.50 8.37 9.80
CA ALA A 173 -30.37 7.20 9.57
C ALA A 173 -29.71 5.81 9.49
N GLY A 174 -30.54 4.75 9.59
CA GLY A 174 -30.16 3.33 9.80
C GLY A 174 -29.35 2.60 8.72
N TYR A 175 -29.67 1.33 8.45
CA TYR A 175 -29.01 0.45 7.49
C TYR A 175 -29.45 0.76 6.05
N THR A 176 -28.49 1.12 5.20
CA THR A 176 -28.70 1.15 3.76
C THR A 176 -28.44 -0.24 3.18
N GLN A 177 -29.24 -0.66 2.20
CA GLN A 177 -29.04 -1.94 1.51
C GLN A 177 -27.72 -1.99 0.68
N GLY A 178 -27.00 -0.87 0.57
CA GLY A 178 -25.70 -0.72 -0.09
C GLY A 178 -25.05 0.64 0.21
N ASN A 179 -23.92 0.95 -0.44
CA ASN A 179 -23.32 2.29 -0.36
C ASN A 179 -24.05 3.24 -1.31
N LEU A 180 -24.43 4.43 -0.83
CA LEU A 180 -24.90 5.52 -1.70
C LEU A 180 -23.75 6.12 -2.51
N SER A 181 -24.10 6.95 -3.49
CA SER A 181 -23.14 7.51 -4.44
C SER A 181 -23.09 9.04 -4.45
N ALA A 182 -21.89 9.56 -4.66
CA ALA A 182 -21.63 10.95 -5.02
C ALA A 182 -20.89 11.00 -6.36
N ARG A 183 -21.54 11.58 -7.37
CA ARG A 183 -21.02 11.63 -8.74
C ARG A 183 -20.43 13.00 -9.06
N ASN A 184 -19.26 13.00 -9.70
CA ASN A 184 -18.62 14.18 -10.28
C ASN A 184 -18.41 15.36 -9.30
N LEU A 185 -18.18 15.06 -8.01
CA LEU A 185 -17.93 16.07 -6.99
C LEU A 185 -16.63 16.83 -7.33
N ARG A 186 -16.75 18.11 -7.66
CA ARG A 186 -15.61 19.00 -7.91
C ARG A 186 -15.61 20.14 -6.92
N MET A 187 -14.48 20.38 -6.26
CA MET A 187 -14.36 21.43 -5.27
C MET A 187 -12.96 22.04 -5.21
N ILE A 188 -12.91 23.35 -4.98
CA ILE A 188 -11.69 24.12 -4.74
C ILE A 188 -11.70 24.69 -3.32
N GLY A 189 -10.57 24.63 -2.64
CA GLY A 189 -10.41 25.03 -1.25
C GLY A 189 -9.60 26.32 -1.06
N PRO A 190 -9.48 26.78 0.20
CA PRO A 190 -8.78 28.02 0.56
C PRO A 190 -7.25 27.90 0.60
N GLY A 191 -6.68 26.72 0.30
CA GLY A 191 -5.24 26.45 0.20
C GLY A 191 -4.76 25.36 1.16
N ALA A 192 -3.55 24.83 0.90
CA ALA A 192 -2.93 23.74 1.68
C ALA A 192 -2.65 24.12 3.15
N ASP A 193 -2.35 25.38 3.43
CA ASP A 193 -2.05 25.86 4.79
C ASP A 193 -3.29 26.40 5.55
N SER A 194 -4.48 26.16 5.02
CA SER A 194 -5.74 26.72 5.55
C SER A 194 -6.30 26.00 6.78
N PHE A 195 -5.79 24.80 7.10
CA PHE A 195 -6.39 23.88 8.07
C PHE A 195 -7.87 23.54 7.78
N VAL A 196 -8.26 23.63 6.50
CA VAL A 196 -9.56 23.18 6.00
C VAL A 196 -9.37 21.84 5.29
N ASP A 197 -10.00 20.81 5.81
CA ASP A 197 -10.14 19.52 5.14
C ASP A 197 -11.23 19.62 4.08
N GLY A 198 -10.99 19.09 2.89
CA GLY A 198 -11.97 19.04 1.83
C GLY A 198 -13.18 18.19 2.25
N MET A 199 -12.92 16.98 2.72
CA MET A 199 -13.96 16.06 3.18
C MET A 199 -13.58 15.40 4.50
N THR A 200 -14.51 15.40 5.44
CA THR A 200 -14.45 14.61 6.68
C THR A 200 -15.75 13.85 6.87
N PHE A 201 -15.74 12.83 7.73
CA PHE A 201 -16.95 12.10 8.12
C PHE A 201 -17.29 12.38 9.58
N SER A 202 -18.58 12.41 9.89
CA SER A 202 -19.06 12.75 11.21
C SER A 202 -18.77 11.62 12.20
N THR A 203 -18.21 11.98 13.35
CA THR A 203 -17.99 11.06 14.47
C THR A 203 -19.20 10.97 15.40
N SER A 204 -20.16 11.90 15.28
CA SER A 204 -21.41 11.85 16.02
C SER A 204 -22.36 10.86 15.36
N LEU A 205 -22.67 9.77 16.07
CA LEU A 205 -23.62 8.75 15.63
C LEU A 205 -25.02 9.14 16.07
N SER A 206 -25.94 9.36 15.13
CA SER A 206 -27.33 9.67 15.48
C SER A 206 -28.23 8.43 15.60
N GLU A 207 -27.83 7.26 15.07
CA GLU A 207 -28.71 6.07 14.99
C GLU A 207 -27.98 4.71 15.18
N SER A 208 -28.77 3.62 15.26
CA SER A 208 -28.37 2.25 15.64
C SER A 208 -27.30 1.56 14.78
N TYR A 209 -26.88 2.18 13.67
CA TYR A 209 -25.83 1.62 12.80
C TYR A 209 -24.77 2.66 12.41
N ALA A 210 -23.65 2.58 13.11
CA ALA A 210 -22.52 3.48 13.04
C ALA A 210 -21.60 3.18 11.85
N ARG A 211 -22.05 3.45 10.62
CA ARG A 211 -21.24 3.25 9.42
C ARG A 211 -21.26 4.48 8.51
N ASN A 212 -20.11 5.12 8.39
CA ASN A 212 -19.78 6.12 7.38
C ASN A 212 -19.20 5.42 6.15
N SER A 213 -20.00 5.30 5.10
CA SER A 213 -19.61 4.64 3.84
C SER A 213 -20.23 5.36 2.65
N LEU A 214 -19.44 5.69 1.64
CA LEU A 214 -19.91 6.35 0.41
C LEU A 214 -19.08 5.89 -0.79
N THR A 215 -19.70 5.90 -1.97
CA THR A 215 -19.02 5.66 -3.25
C THR A 215 -18.89 6.96 -4.04
N PHE A 216 -17.67 7.38 -4.34
CA PHE A 216 -17.38 8.52 -5.21
C PHE A 216 -17.09 8.04 -6.63
N GLN A 217 -17.72 8.67 -7.62
CA GLN A 217 -17.57 8.33 -9.04
C GLN A 217 -17.22 9.59 -9.83
N GLY A 218 -15.94 9.71 -10.21
CA GLY A 218 -15.39 10.92 -10.84
C GLY A 218 -15.37 12.11 -9.89
N GLY A 219 -14.69 13.18 -10.32
CA GLY A 219 -14.58 14.42 -9.56
C GLY A 219 -13.15 14.77 -9.17
N ALA A 220 -13.01 15.87 -8.44
CA ALA A 220 -11.74 16.37 -7.97
C ALA A 220 -11.86 17.19 -6.68
N VAL A 221 -10.86 17.10 -5.82
CA VAL A 221 -10.61 18.08 -4.75
C VAL A 221 -9.29 18.80 -5.03
N GLU A 222 -9.31 20.12 -4.90
CA GLU A 222 -8.13 20.94 -5.12
C GLU A 222 -7.94 22.00 -4.04
N GLY A 223 -6.69 22.21 -3.58
CA GLY A 223 -6.37 23.36 -2.74
C GLY A 223 -6.89 23.26 -1.30
N PHE A 224 -6.87 22.08 -0.70
CA PHE A 224 -7.26 21.88 0.70
C PHE A 224 -6.07 21.53 1.58
N ALA A 225 -6.20 21.72 2.88
CA ALA A 225 -5.20 21.19 3.78
C ALA A 225 -5.18 19.66 3.66
N TYR A 226 -6.25 18.96 4.00
CA TYR A 226 -6.38 17.53 3.63
C TYR A 226 -7.49 17.33 2.62
N GLY A 227 -7.26 16.59 1.52
CA GLY A 227 -8.31 16.34 0.53
C GLY A 227 -9.45 15.49 1.09
N LEU A 228 -9.09 14.38 1.75
CA LEU A 228 -9.99 13.49 2.47
C LEU A 228 -9.35 13.03 3.78
N THR A 229 -10.08 13.17 4.88
CA THR A 229 -9.66 12.71 6.21
C THR A 229 -10.56 11.59 6.72
N GLY A 230 -9.95 10.44 7.04
CA GLY A 230 -10.63 9.36 7.74
C GLY A 230 -10.95 9.74 9.19
N THR A 231 -12.09 9.26 9.70
CA THR A 231 -12.58 9.54 11.06
C THR A 231 -13.08 8.24 11.70
N SER A 232 -13.62 8.29 12.92
CA SER A 232 -14.28 7.13 13.53
C SER A 232 -15.50 6.66 12.72
N HIS A 233 -15.84 5.37 12.82
CA HIS A 233 -16.92 4.70 12.09
C HIS A 233 -16.80 4.75 10.56
N PHE A 234 -15.60 4.98 10.01
CA PHE A 234 -15.35 5.18 8.58
C PHE A 234 -14.91 3.91 7.87
N TYR A 235 -15.75 3.42 6.94
CA TYR A 235 -15.68 2.06 6.38
C TYR A 235 -16.12 1.97 4.92
N PHE A 236 -15.57 0.99 4.19
CA PHE A 236 -15.99 0.64 2.83
C PHE A 236 -16.06 1.85 1.87
N LEU A 237 -15.12 2.79 2.01
CA LEU A 237 -14.98 3.89 1.07
C LEU A 237 -14.62 3.31 -0.29
N ARG A 238 -15.27 3.81 -1.35
CA ARG A 238 -14.91 3.48 -2.72
C ARG A 238 -14.79 4.76 -3.54
N MET A 239 -13.64 5.00 -4.15
CA MET A 239 -13.43 6.15 -5.05
C MET A 239 -12.98 5.64 -6.41
N TYR A 240 -13.68 6.05 -7.47
CA TYR A 240 -13.41 5.66 -8.85
C TYR A 240 -13.09 6.89 -9.69
N GLY A 241 -11.91 6.96 -10.29
CA GLY A 241 -11.56 8.06 -11.21
C GLY A 241 -11.52 9.44 -10.55
N PHE A 242 -11.16 9.52 -9.27
CA PHE A 242 -11.17 10.76 -8.48
C PHE A 242 -9.78 11.39 -8.43
N THR A 243 -9.71 12.72 -8.53
CA THR A 243 -8.43 13.47 -8.52
C THR A 243 -8.26 14.25 -7.22
N PHE A 244 -7.08 14.20 -6.65
CA PHE A 244 -6.65 15.05 -5.55
C PHE A 244 -5.49 15.91 -6.03
N ASN A 245 -5.60 17.23 -5.87
CA ASN A 245 -4.62 18.17 -6.41
C ASN A 245 -4.32 19.31 -5.42
N HIS A 246 -3.09 19.83 -5.41
CA HIS A 246 -2.70 21.00 -4.59
C HIS A 246 -3.13 20.94 -3.11
N CYS A 247 -3.19 19.74 -2.55
CA CYS A 247 -3.49 19.54 -1.13
C CYS A 247 -2.20 19.56 -0.30
N ASP A 248 -2.30 19.80 1.01
CA ASP A 248 -1.18 19.45 1.90
C ASP A 248 -1.04 17.92 1.95
N ILE A 249 -2.14 17.21 2.23
CA ILE A 249 -2.21 15.75 2.13
C ILE A 249 -3.45 15.36 1.33
N CYS A 250 -3.32 14.59 0.26
CA CYS A 250 -4.50 14.20 -0.52
C CYS A 250 -5.44 13.29 0.29
N TYR A 251 -4.91 12.23 0.89
CA TYR A 251 -5.67 11.33 1.76
C TYR A 251 -4.94 11.08 3.07
N TYR A 252 -5.61 11.38 4.18
CA TYR A 252 -5.12 11.20 5.54
C TYR A 252 -6.00 10.20 6.30
N PHE A 253 -5.37 9.20 6.91
CA PHE A 253 -6.03 8.29 7.85
C PHE A 253 -5.32 8.34 9.21
N PRO A 254 -5.98 8.82 10.28
CA PRO A 254 -5.34 9.02 11.58
C PRO A 254 -5.30 7.73 12.42
N ASN A 255 -4.36 7.64 13.36
CA ASN A 255 -4.21 6.49 14.26
C ASN A 255 -5.22 6.45 15.42
N ASN A 256 -5.92 7.56 15.68
CA ASN A 256 -6.91 7.68 16.74
C ASN A 256 -8.34 7.43 16.25
N ALA A 257 -8.53 7.07 14.97
CA ALA A 257 -9.82 6.64 14.47
C ALA A 257 -10.22 5.31 15.13
N THR A 258 -11.41 5.30 15.74
CA THR A 258 -11.96 4.12 16.41
C THR A 258 -12.99 3.46 15.53
N ASP A 259 -13.00 2.12 15.50
CA ASP A 259 -13.98 1.36 14.72
C ASP A 259 -13.96 1.90 13.28
N SER A 260 -12.84 1.77 12.57
CA SER A 260 -12.64 2.37 11.23
C SER A 260 -11.58 1.66 10.40
N GLY A 261 -11.58 1.95 9.10
CA GLY A 261 -10.48 1.66 8.19
C GLY A 261 -10.61 0.34 7.43
N GLU A 262 -11.69 -0.40 7.56
CA GLU A 262 -11.94 -1.60 6.75
C GLU A 262 -12.25 -1.23 5.29
N GLU A 263 -11.49 -1.80 4.35
CA GLU A 263 -11.77 -1.75 2.91
C GLU A 263 -11.85 -0.32 2.32
N MET A 264 -10.82 0.50 2.52
CA MET A 264 -10.70 1.83 1.89
C MET A 264 -10.17 1.69 0.45
N ASN A 265 -11.02 1.77 -0.57
CA ASN A 265 -10.64 1.50 -1.96
C ASN A 265 -10.55 2.75 -2.83
N PHE A 266 -9.47 2.83 -3.60
CA PHE A 266 -9.22 3.85 -4.62
C PHE A 266 -8.91 3.14 -5.94
N HIS A 267 -9.67 3.44 -6.99
CA HIS A 267 -9.54 2.83 -8.31
C HIS A 267 -9.33 3.92 -9.36
N SER A 268 -8.24 3.82 -10.12
CA SER A 268 -7.90 4.80 -11.16
C SER A 268 -7.92 6.25 -10.67
N CYS A 269 -7.58 6.47 -9.39
CA CYS A 269 -7.52 7.80 -8.80
C CYS A 269 -6.16 8.45 -9.08
N VAL A 270 -6.12 9.77 -9.05
CA VAL A 270 -4.91 10.56 -9.27
C VAL A 270 -4.62 11.35 -8.01
N PHE A 271 -3.42 11.18 -7.46
CA PHE A 271 -2.87 11.95 -6.35
C PHE A 271 -1.76 12.81 -6.93
N ALA A 272 -2.03 14.09 -7.21
CA ALA A 272 -1.09 14.92 -7.96
C ALA A 272 -0.69 16.19 -7.20
N GLN A 273 0.52 16.69 -7.48
CA GLN A 273 0.91 18.09 -7.24
C GLN A 273 0.49 18.63 -5.87
N SER A 274 0.72 17.82 -4.84
CA SER A 274 0.36 18.07 -3.44
C SER A 274 1.61 17.95 -2.57
N ASN A 275 1.56 18.26 -1.27
CA ASN A 275 2.76 18.08 -0.43
C ASN A 275 2.95 16.62 -0.01
N CYS A 276 1.86 15.85 0.10
CA CYS A 276 1.88 14.42 0.36
C CYS A 276 0.70 13.72 -0.35
N GLY A 277 0.97 12.60 -1.03
CA GLY A 277 -0.09 11.80 -1.65
C GLY A 277 -0.95 11.11 -0.60
N VAL A 278 -0.36 10.28 0.24
CA VAL A 278 -1.10 9.57 1.30
C VAL A 278 -0.35 9.59 2.62
N LYS A 279 -1.07 9.84 3.71
CA LYS A 279 -0.59 9.70 5.09
C LYS A 279 -1.48 8.71 5.84
N LEU A 280 -0.96 7.51 6.08
CA LEU A 280 -1.72 6.37 6.59
C LEU A 280 -1.17 5.94 7.94
N GLN A 281 -1.83 6.32 9.03
CA GLN A 281 -1.40 5.96 10.38
C GLN A 281 -2.10 4.71 10.94
N GLY A 282 -2.94 4.07 10.13
CA GLY A 282 -3.72 2.88 10.45
C GLY A 282 -4.63 2.48 9.29
N GLY A 283 -5.54 1.53 9.55
CA GLY A 283 -6.56 1.09 8.59
C GLY A 283 -6.05 0.16 7.48
N TYR A 284 -6.94 -0.15 6.54
CA TYR A 284 -6.74 -1.04 5.41
C TYR A 284 -7.10 -0.32 4.11
N SER A 285 -6.08 0.12 3.37
CA SER A 285 -6.27 0.90 2.13
C SER A 285 -5.75 0.18 0.91
N TYR A 286 -6.50 0.26 -0.18
CA TYR A 286 -6.23 -0.41 -1.44
C TYR A 286 -6.26 0.61 -2.57
N PHE A 287 -5.14 0.75 -3.26
CA PHE A 287 -4.96 1.64 -4.40
C PHE A 287 -4.77 0.76 -5.64
N PHE A 288 -5.69 0.85 -6.59
CA PHE A 288 -5.68 0.05 -7.80
C PHE A 288 -5.57 0.96 -9.01
N ASN A 289 -4.54 0.74 -9.84
CA ASN A 289 -4.32 1.51 -11.06
C ASN A 289 -4.30 3.03 -10.83
N CYS A 290 -3.84 3.46 -9.65
CA CYS A 290 -3.79 4.88 -9.29
C CYS A 290 -2.51 5.54 -9.78
N SER A 291 -2.55 6.84 -10.04
CA SER A 291 -1.37 7.65 -10.34
C SER A 291 -0.97 8.50 -9.13
N PHE A 292 0.31 8.57 -8.84
CA PHE A 292 0.90 9.53 -7.92
C PHE A 292 1.88 10.41 -8.69
N ASP A 293 1.51 11.67 -8.92
CA ASP A 293 2.05 12.45 -10.04
C ASP A 293 2.60 13.82 -9.58
N TYR A 294 3.89 14.07 -9.78
CA TYR A 294 4.59 15.31 -9.41
C TYR A 294 4.29 15.83 -8.00
N ILE A 295 4.27 14.94 -7.00
CA ILE A 295 4.12 15.36 -5.60
C ILE A 295 5.28 16.29 -5.22
N TYR A 296 5.02 17.38 -4.50
CA TYR A 296 5.99 18.42 -4.17
C TYR A 296 6.92 18.00 -3.02
N GLY A 297 6.33 17.45 -1.96
CA GLY A 297 6.99 17.28 -0.65
C GLY A 297 6.91 18.55 0.20
N LYS A 298 6.84 18.42 1.53
CA LYS A 298 7.02 19.58 2.44
C LYS A 298 8.49 20.01 2.50
N ASN A 299 8.72 21.31 2.60
CA ASN A 299 10.02 21.88 2.93
C ASN A 299 10.40 21.51 4.39
N GLY A 300 11.57 20.93 4.64
CA GLY A 300 12.04 20.56 5.98
C GLY A 300 13.30 19.67 5.97
N GLU A 301 14.01 19.60 7.10
CA GLU A 301 15.23 18.80 7.28
C GLU A 301 14.92 17.30 7.35
N GLN A 302 15.69 16.48 6.64
CA GLN A 302 15.41 15.05 6.46
C GLN A 302 15.93 14.23 7.63
N THR A 303 15.05 13.52 8.35
CA THR A 303 15.49 12.63 9.43
C THR A 303 14.71 11.31 9.41
N SER A 304 15.31 10.25 9.99
CA SER A 304 14.65 8.95 10.20
C SER A 304 13.38 9.01 11.05
N THR A 305 13.18 10.11 11.78
CA THR A 305 12.08 10.31 12.74
C THR A 305 11.07 11.38 12.30
N SER A 306 11.44 12.25 11.37
CA SER A 306 10.61 13.33 10.83
C SER A 306 11.00 13.60 9.38
N HIS A 307 10.20 13.17 8.40
CA HIS A 307 9.05 13.92 7.87
C HIS A 307 8.27 13.00 6.92
N VAL A 308 6.99 13.35 6.75
CA VAL A 308 6.01 12.76 5.83
C VAL A 308 6.68 12.43 4.50
N GLY A 309 6.73 11.13 4.14
CA GLY A 309 7.23 10.70 2.83
C GLY A 309 6.54 11.52 1.74
N LYS A 310 7.30 11.89 0.71
CA LYS A 310 6.83 12.79 -0.35
C LYS A 310 5.55 12.24 -0.95
N TYR A 311 5.51 10.97 -1.33
CA TYR A 311 4.34 10.37 -1.97
C TYR A 311 3.48 9.57 -0.99
N MET A 312 4.14 8.70 -0.20
CA MET A 312 3.48 7.75 0.70
C MET A 312 4.15 7.78 2.07
N HIS A 313 3.40 8.18 3.10
CA HIS A 313 3.83 8.10 4.49
C HIS A 313 2.94 7.13 5.25
N ILE A 314 3.55 6.09 5.83
CA ILE A 314 2.79 4.98 6.42
C ILE A 314 3.33 4.72 7.82
N GLU A 315 2.49 4.84 8.83
CA GLU A 315 2.84 4.64 10.23
C GLU A 315 2.12 3.43 10.88
N GLY A 316 1.18 2.79 10.18
CA GLY A 316 0.43 1.66 10.73
C GLY A 316 -0.55 1.09 9.73
N GLY A 317 -1.10 -0.09 10.04
CA GLY A 317 -2.13 -0.72 9.19
C GLY A 317 -1.58 -1.63 8.10
N GLN A 318 -2.43 -1.96 7.12
CA GLN A 318 -2.07 -2.77 5.96
C GLN A 318 -2.54 -2.11 4.67
N HIS A 319 -1.62 -1.89 3.73
CA HIS A 319 -1.91 -1.16 2.51
C HIS A 319 -1.42 -1.90 1.27
N ILE A 320 -2.22 -1.83 0.20
CA ILE A 320 -1.90 -2.44 -1.09
C ILE A 320 -1.90 -1.37 -2.16
N PHE A 321 -0.81 -1.26 -2.90
CA PHE A 321 -0.67 -0.44 -4.09
C PHE A 321 -0.50 -1.37 -5.28
N ARG A 322 -1.55 -1.57 -6.06
CA ARG A 322 -1.56 -2.49 -7.20
C ARG A 322 -1.64 -1.72 -8.51
N ASP A 323 -0.74 -2.04 -9.43
CA ASP A 323 -0.66 -1.46 -10.78
C ASP A 323 -0.60 0.08 -10.77
N CYS A 324 -0.03 0.66 -9.71
CA CYS A 324 0.05 2.12 -9.57
C CYS A 324 1.23 2.69 -10.36
N HIS A 325 1.06 3.90 -10.90
CA HIS A 325 2.11 4.67 -11.54
C HIS A 325 2.57 5.77 -10.59
N VAL A 326 3.85 5.79 -10.25
CA VAL A 326 4.44 6.75 -9.31
C VAL A 326 5.52 7.51 -10.06
N GLU A 327 5.30 8.80 -10.29
CA GLU A 327 6.20 9.61 -11.09
C GLU A 327 6.46 11.03 -10.59
N GLY A 328 7.59 11.59 -11.02
CA GLY A 328 7.91 13.00 -10.83
C GLY A 328 9.39 13.31 -11.03
N TYR A 329 9.84 14.35 -10.35
CA TYR A 329 11.25 14.73 -10.32
C TYR A 329 12.06 13.85 -9.36
N GLY A 330 13.39 13.84 -9.51
CA GLY A 330 14.32 13.01 -8.70
C GLY A 330 13.99 13.04 -7.19
N PRO A 331 14.13 11.91 -6.47
CA PRO A 331 13.82 11.89 -5.05
C PRO A 331 14.76 12.83 -4.28
N GLN A 332 14.20 13.98 -3.93
CA GLN A 332 14.76 14.92 -2.96
C GLN A 332 14.37 14.52 -1.52
N ASN A 333 13.56 13.48 -1.36
CA ASN A 333 13.11 12.88 -0.12
C ASN A 333 12.60 11.46 -0.43
N TYR A 334 12.34 10.65 0.59
CA TYR A 334 11.71 9.35 0.43
C TYR A 334 10.36 9.47 -0.28
N ILE A 335 10.21 8.73 -1.37
CA ILE A 335 8.95 8.50 -2.07
C ILE A 335 7.99 7.75 -1.16
N MET A 336 8.46 6.64 -0.58
CA MET A 336 7.74 5.91 0.47
C MET A 336 8.54 5.95 1.76
N ASN A 337 7.92 6.41 2.84
CA ASN A 337 8.51 6.43 4.17
C ASN A 337 7.61 5.65 5.15
N VAL A 338 8.17 4.58 5.72
CA VAL A 338 7.64 3.91 6.90
C VAL A 338 8.59 4.18 8.07
N PRO A 339 8.24 5.06 9.03
CA PRO A 339 9.15 5.43 10.12
C PRO A 339 9.50 4.27 11.05
N ASP A 340 10.57 4.42 11.82
CA ASP A 340 10.90 3.47 12.90
C ASP A 340 9.80 3.41 13.96
N ASP A 341 9.75 2.27 14.64
CA ASP A 341 8.78 1.89 15.68
C ASP A 341 7.32 1.89 15.19
N LYS A 342 7.11 1.87 13.87
CA LYS A 342 5.81 1.76 13.22
C LYS A 342 5.58 0.38 12.63
N SER A 343 4.55 -0.30 13.11
CA SER A 343 4.16 -1.63 12.62
C SER A 343 3.16 -1.52 11.48
N CYS A 344 3.60 -1.74 10.25
CA CYS A 344 2.71 -1.80 9.09
C CYS A 344 3.09 -2.90 8.09
N LYS A 345 2.13 -3.25 7.24
CA LYS A 345 2.31 -4.15 6.10
C LYS A 345 1.99 -3.43 4.81
N VAL A 346 2.95 -3.32 3.91
CA VAL A 346 2.75 -2.67 2.61
C VAL A 346 3.06 -3.67 1.50
N ASN A 347 2.15 -3.82 0.55
CA ASN A 347 2.39 -4.60 -0.65
C ASN A 347 2.24 -3.69 -1.88
N VAL A 348 3.31 -3.57 -2.66
CA VAL A 348 3.34 -2.89 -3.94
C VAL A 348 3.42 -3.98 -5.01
N ILE A 349 2.40 -4.07 -5.86
CA ILE A 349 2.21 -5.20 -6.80
C ILE A 349 2.00 -4.64 -8.20
N GLY A 350 2.89 -4.91 -9.14
CA GLY A 350 2.84 -4.31 -10.47
C GLY A 350 3.19 -2.81 -10.46
N GLY A 351 2.96 -2.16 -11.60
CA GLY A 351 3.13 -0.71 -11.72
C GLY A 351 4.58 -0.25 -11.99
N LEU A 352 4.79 1.07 -11.88
CA LEU A 352 6.02 1.75 -12.26
C LEU A 352 6.38 2.85 -11.25
N PHE A 353 7.65 2.89 -10.85
CA PHE A 353 8.27 4.03 -10.16
C PHE A 353 9.26 4.69 -11.12
N THR A 354 9.06 5.95 -11.51
CA THR A 354 9.93 6.65 -12.46
C THR A 354 10.14 8.11 -12.08
N PHE A 355 11.40 8.55 -11.98
CA PHE A 355 11.74 9.88 -11.48
C PHE A 355 12.59 10.70 -12.46
N LYS A 356 12.37 10.49 -13.76
CA LYS A 356 13.13 11.11 -14.87
C LYS A 356 12.37 12.27 -15.53
N ALA A 357 11.34 12.82 -14.89
CA ALA A 357 10.40 13.67 -15.59
C ALA A 357 10.96 15.08 -15.89
N GLY A 358 11.60 15.26 -17.05
CA GLY A 358 11.73 16.54 -17.80
C GLY A 358 12.48 17.73 -17.18
N GLY A 359 12.80 17.72 -15.88
CA GLY A 359 13.46 18.82 -15.18
C GLY A 359 14.99 18.83 -15.32
N SER A 360 15.61 20.00 -15.16
CA SER A 360 17.08 20.09 -15.06
C SER A 360 17.56 19.33 -13.82
N PRO A 361 18.57 18.43 -13.92
CA PRO A 361 19.16 17.77 -12.76
C PRO A 361 19.72 18.73 -11.69
N SER A 362 20.01 19.98 -12.06
CA SER A 362 20.40 21.03 -11.12
C SER A 362 19.25 21.55 -10.26
N THR A 363 18.02 21.52 -10.78
CA THR A 363 16.83 22.07 -10.12
C THR A 363 16.17 21.02 -9.23
N TYR A 364 16.16 19.77 -9.69
CA TYR A 364 15.58 18.66 -8.95
C TYR A 364 16.58 17.50 -8.84
N PRO A 365 17.70 17.68 -8.13
CA PRO A 365 18.67 16.61 -7.96
C PRO A 365 18.05 15.45 -7.17
N THR A 366 18.45 14.22 -7.49
CA THR A 366 18.24 13.10 -6.58
C THR A 366 19.20 13.23 -5.40
N THR A 367 18.69 13.35 -4.18
CA THR A 367 19.54 13.57 -2.99
C THR A 367 19.41 12.50 -1.91
N SER A 368 18.47 11.57 -2.06
CA SER A 368 18.24 10.49 -1.09
C SER A 368 17.87 9.19 -1.81
N ASN A 369 17.99 8.07 -1.09
CA ASN A 369 17.34 6.84 -1.51
C ASN A 369 15.81 7.07 -1.53
N PRO A 370 15.06 6.39 -2.41
CA PRO A 370 13.63 6.64 -2.60
C PRO A 370 12.75 6.00 -1.53
N PHE A 371 13.23 5.00 -0.79
CA PHE A 371 12.39 4.26 0.15
C PHE A 371 13.05 4.17 1.53
N TYR A 372 12.27 4.41 2.59
CA TYR A 372 12.66 4.15 3.97
C TYR A 372 11.71 3.16 4.62
N VAL A 373 12.26 2.11 5.25
CA VAL A 373 11.48 1.06 5.91
C VAL A 373 11.99 0.82 7.33
N GLY A 374 11.22 1.28 8.31
CA GLY A 374 11.56 1.21 9.73
C GLY A 374 11.52 -0.20 10.32
N ASN A 375 12.21 -0.38 11.44
CA ASN A 375 12.47 -1.67 12.13
C ASN A 375 11.26 -2.62 12.31
N LEU A 376 10.03 -2.12 12.48
CA LEU A 376 8.82 -2.94 12.71
C LEU A 376 7.96 -3.16 11.47
N ALA A 377 8.42 -2.73 10.30
CA ALA A 377 7.65 -2.75 9.07
C ALA A 377 7.99 -3.94 8.16
N ARG A 378 7.00 -4.34 7.35
CA ARG A 378 7.18 -5.25 6.21
C ARG A 378 6.68 -4.58 4.94
N VAL A 379 7.54 -4.47 3.94
CA VAL A 379 7.21 -3.96 2.60
C VAL A 379 7.57 -5.02 1.55
N VAL A 380 6.66 -5.30 0.63
CA VAL A 380 6.90 -6.20 -0.50
C VAL A 380 6.70 -5.45 -1.80
N PHE A 381 7.64 -5.58 -2.72
CA PHE A 381 7.50 -5.21 -4.12
C PHE A 381 7.42 -6.48 -4.95
N GLU A 382 6.31 -6.69 -5.66
CA GLU A 382 6.09 -7.83 -6.55
C GLU A 382 5.82 -7.31 -7.96
N LYS A 383 6.56 -7.77 -8.99
CA LYS A 383 6.34 -7.40 -10.41
C LYS A 383 6.38 -5.91 -10.70
N VAL A 384 7.11 -5.14 -9.89
CA VAL A 384 7.21 -3.69 -10.01
C VAL A 384 8.30 -3.35 -11.03
N ASN A 385 8.07 -2.32 -11.85
CA ASN A 385 9.13 -1.72 -12.65
C ASN A 385 9.70 -0.51 -11.90
N ILE A 386 10.98 -0.56 -11.57
CA ILE A 386 11.71 0.55 -10.98
C ILE A 386 12.56 1.19 -12.09
N GLY A 387 12.14 2.37 -12.53
CA GLY A 387 12.75 3.14 -13.60
C GLY A 387 13.99 3.90 -13.16
N GLN A 388 14.66 4.54 -14.13
CA GLN A 388 15.84 5.37 -13.88
C GLN A 388 15.51 6.62 -13.04
N MET A 389 16.45 7.01 -12.18
CA MET A 389 16.46 8.30 -11.49
C MET A 389 17.10 9.41 -12.35
N GLN A 390 17.15 10.64 -11.84
CA GLN A 390 17.59 11.82 -12.57
C GLN A 390 19.14 11.92 -12.62
N GLN A 391 19.74 11.47 -13.74
CA GLN A 391 21.18 11.31 -14.06
C GLN A 391 22.22 12.38 -13.62
N GLY A 392 21.84 13.54 -13.08
CA GLY A 392 22.77 14.65 -12.81
C GLY A 392 22.77 15.16 -11.36
N GLY A 393 22.40 14.32 -10.38
CA GLY A 393 22.40 14.68 -8.96
C GLY A 393 22.70 13.54 -7.98
N ASP A 394 22.84 12.29 -8.44
CA ASP A 394 22.78 11.08 -7.61
C ASP A 394 24.01 10.84 -6.70
N ALA A 395 24.83 11.85 -6.41
CA ALA A 395 26.05 11.72 -5.62
C ALA A 395 25.83 11.21 -4.18
N ASN A 396 24.60 11.31 -3.67
CA ASN A 396 24.22 10.91 -2.30
C ASN A 396 23.30 9.68 -2.26
N VAL A 397 22.98 9.07 -3.41
CA VAL A 397 22.17 7.86 -3.46
C VAL A 397 23.08 6.67 -3.25
N SER A 398 23.01 6.06 -2.07
CA SER A 398 23.74 4.84 -1.79
C SER A 398 23.02 3.65 -2.40
N GLY A 399 21.68 3.64 -2.49
CA GLY A 399 20.83 2.51 -2.89
C GLY A 399 19.34 2.83 -3.15
N TRP A 400 18.49 1.80 -3.05
CA TRP A 400 17.03 1.96 -3.21
C TRP A 400 16.29 2.10 -1.87
N PHE A 401 16.84 1.52 -0.80
CA PHE A 401 16.17 1.39 0.49
C PHE A 401 17.10 1.83 1.62
N ASP A 402 16.55 2.60 2.54
CA ASP A 402 17.11 2.89 3.86
C ASP A 402 16.25 2.24 4.96
N GLY A 403 16.79 2.18 6.17
CA GLY A 403 16.13 1.63 7.35
C GLY A 403 16.54 0.20 7.70
N THR A 404 15.84 -0.41 8.66
CA THR A 404 16.16 -1.75 9.22
C THR A 404 14.99 -2.74 9.16
N GLY A 405 13.86 -2.31 8.59
CA GLY A 405 12.67 -3.13 8.40
C GLY A 405 12.79 -4.11 7.24
N SER A 406 11.79 -4.99 7.12
CA SER A 406 11.80 -6.08 6.15
C SER A 406 11.32 -5.62 4.77
N VAL A 407 12.18 -5.80 3.77
CA VAL A 407 11.87 -5.51 2.36
C VAL A 407 12.09 -6.76 1.51
N SER A 408 11.11 -7.13 0.70
CA SER A 408 11.21 -8.22 -0.27
C SER A 408 10.94 -7.71 -1.69
N LEU A 409 11.76 -8.15 -2.64
CA LEU A 409 11.60 -7.89 -4.07
C LEU A 409 11.35 -9.21 -4.80
N HIS A 410 10.19 -9.37 -5.44
CA HIS A 410 9.81 -10.53 -6.25
C HIS A 410 9.51 -10.07 -7.68
N ASP A 411 10.10 -10.73 -8.69
CA ASP A 411 9.89 -10.41 -10.12
C ASP A 411 10.00 -8.91 -10.46
N THR A 412 10.76 -8.15 -9.67
CA THR A 412 10.83 -6.69 -9.77
C THR A 412 11.98 -6.30 -10.69
N HIS A 413 11.69 -5.47 -11.69
CA HIS A 413 12.68 -5.00 -12.66
C HIS A 413 13.38 -3.75 -12.13
N LEU A 414 14.72 -3.80 -12.10
CA LEU A 414 15.59 -2.67 -11.77
C LEU A 414 16.17 -2.05 -13.06
N PRO A 415 16.60 -0.78 -13.06
CA PRO A 415 17.07 -0.13 -14.28
C PRO A 415 18.41 -0.71 -14.76
N ILE A 416 18.59 -0.80 -16.09
CA ILE A 416 19.72 -1.45 -16.77
C ILE A 416 21.06 -0.69 -16.61
N ALA A 417 21.02 0.59 -16.27
CA ALA A 417 22.22 1.42 -16.12
C ALA A 417 22.08 2.35 -14.90
N TRP A 418 23.14 2.38 -14.06
CA TRP A 418 23.44 3.33 -12.96
C TRP A 418 22.77 3.11 -11.57
N PRO A 419 23.55 3.13 -10.46
CA PRO A 419 24.76 2.35 -10.19
C PRO A 419 24.48 1.10 -9.32
N TYR A 420 25.25 0.05 -9.60
CA TYR A 420 25.57 -1.15 -8.82
C TYR A 420 24.79 -1.46 -7.52
N LEU A 421 24.06 -2.58 -7.58
CA LEU A 421 23.82 -3.54 -6.50
C LEU A 421 23.21 -3.00 -5.20
N LEU A 422 21.98 -3.44 -4.89
CA LEU A 422 21.43 -3.67 -3.54
C LEU A 422 22.35 -3.24 -2.39
N THR A 423 22.36 -1.96 -2.12
CA THR A 423 23.04 -1.35 -0.99
C THR A 423 22.06 -1.38 0.17
N GLN A 424 22.29 -2.37 1.02
CA GLN A 424 21.71 -2.58 2.35
C GLN A 424 20.20 -2.79 2.44
N VAL A 425 19.76 -4.04 2.25
CA VAL A 425 18.78 -4.63 3.16
C VAL A 425 19.58 -5.30 4.27
N ARG A 426 19.71 -4.63 5.41
CA ARG A 426 20.00 -5.30 6.69
C ARG A 426 18.74 -5.22 7.53
N THR A 427 17.96 -6.30 7.51
CA THR A 427 17.06 -6.58 8.61
C THR A 427 17.85 -7.17 9.76
N ASP A 428 17.44 -6.86 10.98
CA ASP A 428 17.96 -7.33 12.26
C ASP A 428 18.54 -8.76 12.25
N ALA A 429 19.59 -8.95 13.05
CA ALA A 429 20.44 -10.13 13.22
C ALA A 429 19.71 -11.41 13.69
N ALA A 430 18.39 -11.39 13.84
CA ALA A 430 17.64 -12.47 14.46
C ALA A 430 16.90 -13.42 13.49
N VAL A 431 16.48 -13.00 12.28
CA VAL A 431 15.75 -13.89 11.32
C VAL A 431 15.72 -13.30 9.89
N GLN A 432 16.21 -14.01 8.86
CA GLN A 432 15.69 -14.01 7.47
C GLN A 432 16.09 -15.27 6.66
N ASP A 433 15.14 -15.82 5.90
CA ASP A 433 15.20 -16.59 4.63
C ASP A 433 15.82 -18.00 4.46
N ASN A 434 15.03 -18.86 3.80
CA ASN A 434 15.13 -20.30 3.48
C ASN A 434 16.38 -21.07 3.97
N TRP A 435 16.19 -21.87 5.02
CA TRP A 435 17.23 -22.38 5.93
C TRP A 435 17.39 -23.91 5.84
N LEU A 436 18.63 -24.40 5.89
CA LEU A 436 18.98 -25.72 6.45
C LEU A 436 19.50 -25.46 7.89
N ASP A 437 18.77 -25.91 8.92
CA ASP A 437 19.09 -25.70 10.35
C ASP A 437 19.82 -26.91 10.95
N SER A 438 21.16 -26.92 10.96
CA SER A 438 21.93 -28.06 11.49
C SER A 438 21.95 -28.19 13.03
N SER A 439 21.17 -27.40 13.78
CA SER A 439 21.19 -27.43 15.26
C SER A 439 19.97 -28.11 15.89
N THR A 440 20.23 -29.11 16.74
CA THR A 440 19.22 -29.73 17.63
C THR A 440 18.78 -28.74 18.70
N TYR A 441 17.46 -28.54 18.82
CA TYR A 441 16.80 -27.82 19.91
C TYR A 441 17.18 -28.37 21.29
N THR A 442 17.69 -27.52 22.17
CA THR A 442 17.40 -27.63 23.61
C THR A 442 17.08 -26.24 24.17
N SER A 443 15.98 -26.15 24.91
CA SER A 443 15.43 -24.92 25.47
C SER A 443 16.30 -24.37 26.59
N GLY A 444 16.86 -23.17 26.43
CA GLY A 444 17.59 -22.46 27.48
C GLY A 444 18.05 -21.07 27.03
N ALA A 445 18.07 -20.11 27.95
CA ALA A 445 18.57 -18.76 27.69
C ALA A 445 20.10 -18.77 27.55
N GLY A 446 20.61 -18.29 26.40
CA GLY A 446 22.05 -18.18 26.13
C GLY A 446 22.53 -18.58 24.73
N ASN A 447 21.65 -18.91 23.78
CA ASN A 447 22.07 -19.37 22.45
C ASN A 447 22.19 -18.21 21.45
N GLU A 448 23.41 -17.71 21.29
CA GLU A 448 23.78 -16.88 20.13
C GLU A 448 23.67 -17.74 18.86
N LYS A 449 22.77 -17.33 17.95
CA LYS A 449 22.55 -17.97 16.66
C LYS A 449 23.69 -17.60 15.70
N TRP A 450 24.21 -18.57 14.95
CA TRP A 450 25.03 -18.31 13.77
C TRP A 450 24.25 -18.78 12.54
N THR A 451 24.06 -17.89 11.57
CA THR A 451 23.33 -18.13 10.32
C THR A 451 24.07 -19.07 9.37
N GLU A 452 23.40 -20.10 8.87
CA GLU A 452 23.86 -20.95 7.76
C GLU A 452 23.04 -20.59 6.50
N GLU A 453 23.66 -19.89 5.54
CA GLU A 453 23.06 -19.58 4.23
C GLU A 453 23.35 -20.72 3.23
N VAL A 454 22.33 -21.12 2.45
CA VAL A 454 22.44 -22.17 1.44
C VAL A 454 22.33 -21.55 0.04
N TRP A 455 23.35 -21.75 -0.79
CA TRP A 455 23.41 -21.19 -2.14
C TRP A 455 23.45 -22.30 -3.20
N VAL A 456 22.62 -22.20 -4.24
CA VAL A 456 22.54 -23.18 -5.33
C VAL A 456 23.25 -22.64 -6.56
N LEU A 457 24.29 -23.33 -7.04
CA LEU A 457 24.90 -23.03 -8.34
C LEU A 457 23.99 -23.55 -9.47
N PRO A 458 23.63 -22.71 -10.46
CA PRO A 458 22.85 -23.15 -11.62
C PRO A 458 23.51 -24.35 -12.32
N PRO A 459 22.72 -25.29 -12.89
CA PRO A 459 23.27 -26.37 -13.68
C PRO A 459 23.85 -25.81 -15.01
N GLY A 460 25.18 -25.87 -15.15
CA GLY A 460 25.90 -25.50 -16.38
C GLY A 460 26.78 -24.24 -16.27
N GLY A 461 27.63 -24.03 -17.26
CA GLY A 461 28.49 -22.84 -17.41
C GLY A 461 29.65 -22.72 -16.42
N VAL A 462 30.32 -21.57 -16.45
CA VAL A 462 31.30 -21.13 -15.44
C VAL A 462 30.57 -20.16 -14.52
N ASN A 463 30.52 -20.46 -13.22
CA ASN A 463 29.75 -19.69 -12.24
C ASN A 463 30.54 -19.60 -10.94
N THR A 464 30.41 -18.49 -10.21
CA THR A 464 31.15 -18.26 -8.97
C THR A 464 30.24 -17.65 -7.93
N VAL A 465 30.20 -18.26 -6.76
CA VAL A 465 29.62 -17.69 -5.54
C VAL A 465 30.75 -17.47 -4.55
N ARG A 466 30.85 -16.25 -4.02
CA ARG A 466 31.89 -15.83 -3.08
C ARG A 466 31.23 -15.14 -1.90
N LYS A 467 31.58 -15.56 -0.70
CA LYS A 467 31.04 -15.04 0.56
C LYS A 467 32.17 -14.59 1.49
N SER A 468 31.99 -13.45 2.14
CA SER A 468 32.80 -12.98 3.27
C SER A 468 32.02 -13.18 4.58
N ARG A 469 32.66 -12.95 5.74
CA ARG A 469 31.98 -12.98 7.04
C ARG A 469 30.80 -11.98 7.11
N TYR A 470 30.78 -10.97 6.24
CA TYR A 470 29.83 -9.86 6.30
C TYR A 470 28.86 -9.79 5.10
N GLY A 471 28.83 -10.82 4.24
CA GLY A 471 27.97 -10.86 3.05
C GLY A 471 28.71 -11.33 1.80
N TRP A 472 28.46 -10.71 0.64
CA TRP A 472 29.15 -11.05 -0.61
C TRP A 472 30.66 -10.81 -0.52
N GLY A 473 31.44 -11.76 -1.05
CA GLY A 473 32.88 -11.68 -1.13
C GLY A 473 33.34 -11.19 -2.50
N THR A 474 34.30 -10.27 -2.54
CA THR A 474 35.09 -10.01 -3.76
C THR A 474 36.22 -11.02 -3.85
N GLU A 475 36.92 -11.09 -4.97
CA GLU A 475 38.14 -11.90 -5.10
C GLU A 475 39.13 -11.71 -3.95
N ASN A 476 39.21 -10.48 -3.42
CA ASN A 476 40.14 -10.10 -2.36
C ASN A 476 39.55 -10.13 -0.93
N SER A 477 38.23 -10.29 -0.79
CA SER A 477 37.54 -10.27 0.52
C SER A 477 36.72 -11.54 0.81
N THR A 478 36.97 -12.62 0.05
CA THR A 478 36.24 -13.89 0.18
C THR A 478 36.74 -14.75 1.34
N ASN A 479 35.81 -15.18 2.19
CA ASN A 479 36.03 -16.16 3.26
C ASN A 479 35.57 -17.58 2.91
N PHE A 480 34.67 -17.75 1.93
CA PHE A 480 34.29 -19.05 1.38
C PHE A 480 33.75 -18.88 -0.04
N SER A 481 34.14 -19.77 -0.95
CA SER A 481 33.70 -19.73 -2.33
C SER A 481 33.32 -21.10 -2.85
N ILE A 482 32.32 -21.10 -3.72
CA ILE A 482 31.93 -22.23 -4.55
C ILE A 482 32.07 -21.78 -6.01
N ILE A 483 33.01 -22.38 -6.73
CA ILE A 483 33.40 -21.96 -8.07
C ILE A 483 33.19 -23.14 -9.03
N ARG A 484 32.23 -23.02 -9.94
CA ARG A 484 32.07 -23.96 -11.05
C ARG A 484 33.06 -23.60 -12.16
N GLN A 485 33.89 -24.56 -12.53
CA GLN A 485 34.77 -24.49 -13.69
C GLN A 485 34.49 -25.67 -14.62
N THR A 486 35.13 -25.68 -15.79
CA THR A 486 35.06 -26.80 -16.71
C THR A 486 35.58 -28.07 -16.03
N GLY A 487 34.69 -29.03 -15.80
CA GLY A 487 35.02 -30.35 -15.26
C GLY A 487 35.05 -30.48 -13.73
N PHE A 488 34.83 -29.42 -12.95
CA PHE A 488 34.76 -29.51 -11.48
C PHE A 488 34.05 -28.33 -10.81
N VAL A 489 33.66 -28.52 -9.55
CA VAL A 489 33.24 -27.46 -8.63
C VAL A 489 34.28 -27.34 -7.52
N SER A 490 34.91 -26.19 -7.40
CA SER A 490 35.89 -25.89 -6.35
C SER A 490 35.19 -25.31 -5.13
N LEU A 491 35.48 -25.89 -3.96
CA LEU A 491 35.26 -25.28 -2.66
C LEU A 491 36.58 -24.67 -2.20
N GLY A 492 36.56 -23.40 -1.82
CA GLY A 492 37.78 -22.71 -1.37
C GLY A 492 37.49 -21.62 -0.35
N ARG A 493 38.55 -21.16 0.32
CA ARG A 493 38.50 -20.01 1.23
C ARG A 493 39.85 -19.32 1.29
N ASN A 494 39.85 -18.02 1.60
CA ASN A 494 41.10 -17.27 1.71
C ASN A 494 41.55 -17.01 3.16
N LEU A 495 40.71 -17.32 4.16
CA LEU A 495 41.01 -17.15 5.60
C LEU A 495 40.77 -18.43 6.40
N ALA A 496 41.40 -18.53 7.58
CA ALA A 496 41.20 -19.65 8.50
C ALA A 496 39.81 -19.58 9.14
N ALA A 497 39.29 -20.73 9.59
CA ALA A 497 37.90 -20.81 10.05
C ALA A 497 37.58 -19.95 11.29
N GLY A 498 38.57 -19.75 12.17
CA GLY A 498 38.31 -19.22 13.51
C GLY A 498 37.31 -20.10 14.26
N SER A 499 36.25 -19.49 14.79
CA SER A 499 35.11 -20.17 15.44
C SER A 499 33.98 -20.55 14.47
N GLY A 500 34.09 -20.26 13.17
CA GLY A 500 33.05 -20.52 12.17
C GLY A 500 33.14 -21.90 11.52
N VAL A 501 32.04 -22.33 10.90
CA VAL A 501 31.91 -23.60 10.18
C VAL A 501 31.73 -23.33 8.67
N PHE A 502 32.39 -24.11 7.83
CA PHE A 502 32.38 -23.95 6.36
C PHE A 502 31.90 -25.22 5.68
N GLN A 503 30.63 -25.24 5.32
CA GLN A 503 29.94 -26.40 4.76
C GLN A 503 29.32 -26.08 3.41
N ALA A 504 29.25 -27.09 2.55
CA ALA A 504 28.54 -27.01 1.27
C ALA A 504 27.70 -28.27 1.06
N VAL A 505 26.45 -28.09 0.60
CA VAL A 505 25.61 -29.18 0.12
C VAL A 505 26.06 -29.55 -1.29
N LEU A 506 26.51 -30.77 -1.48
CA LEU A 506 26.98 -31.28 -2.78
C LEU A 506 25.89 -32.02 -3.56
N GLY A 507 24.83 -32.46 -2.88
CA GLY A 507 23.72 -33.15 -3.53
C GLY A 507 22.54 -33.36 -2.61
N THR A 508 21.38 -33.59 -3.21
CA THR A 508 20.15 -33.96 -2.52
C THR A 508 19.46 -35.11 -3.26
N ILE A 509 18.83 -36.02 -2.53
CA ILE A 509 17.97 -37.06 -3.09
C ILE A 509 16.66 -37.15 -2.32
N LYS A 510 15.58 -37.44 -3.05
CA LYS A 510 14.29 -37.80 -2.47
C LYS A 510 14.31 -39.25 -2.01
N LEU A 511 13.80 -39.51 -0.81
CA LEU A 511 13.75 -40.83 -0.19
C LEU A 511 12.45 -41.55 -0.54
N LYS A 512 12.53 -42.86 -0.76
CA LYS A 512 11.40 -43.75 -1.08
C LYS A 512 11.08 -44.75 0.03
N GLY A 513 11.77 -44.66 1.16
CA GLY A 513 11.64 -45.56 2.31
C GLY A 513 12.74 -45.30 3.33
N TYR A 514 12.95 -46.25 4.25
CA TYR A 514 13.90 -46.13 5.37
C TYR A 514 15.33 -46.65 5.05
N GLY A 515 15.61 -46.94 3.78
CA GLY A 515 16.90 -47.47 3.33
C GLY A 515 18.06 -46.50 3.56
N SER A 516 19.28 -47.03 3.64
CA SER A 516 20.51 -46.24 3.78
C SER A 516 20.78 -45.38 2.56
N VAL A 517 21.44 -44.24 2.75
CA VAL A 517 21.95 -43.42 1.65
C VAL A 517 23.46 -43.59 1.56
N ILE A 518 23.91 -44.15 0.44
CA ILE A 518 25.32 -44.22 0.09
C ILE A 518 25.69 -43.04 -0.82
N HIS A 519 26.95 -42.64 -0.79
CA HIS A 519 27.47 -41.60 -1.66
C HIS A 519 28.78 -42.01 -2.29
N HIS A 520 29.27 -41.24 -3.24
CA HIS A 520 30.63 -41.32 -3.75
C HIS A 520 31.07 -39.90 -4.10
N ILE A 521 32.22 -39.49 -3.56
CA ILE A 521 32.81 -38.19 -3.84
C ILE A 521 34.22 -38.41 -4.33
N ARG A 522 34.52 -37.90 -5.53
CA ARG A 522 35.88 -37.74 -6.01
C ARG A 522 36.25 -36.27 -5.99
N ALA A 523 37.40 -35.96 -5.39
CA ALA A 523 37.88 -34.60 -5.29
C ALA A 523 39.38 -34.52 -5.59
N ASN A 524 39.82 -33.42 -6.21
CA ASN A 524 41.23 -33.09 -6.33
C ASN A 524 41.60 -31.98 -5.35
N THR A 525 42.73 -32.10 -4.63
CA THR A 525 43.16 -31.07 -3.68
C THR A 525 44.68 -31.06 -3.45
N TYR A 526 45.20 -29.92 -2.99
CA TYR A 526 46.55 -29.77 -2.47
C TYR A 526 46.61 -29.94 -0.95
N ALA A 527 45.52 -30.35 -0.29
CA ALA A 527 45.51 -30.54 1.16
C ALA A 527 46.49 -31.65 1.58
N GLY A 528 47.28 -31.40 2.62
CA GLY A 528 48.32 -32.30 3.12
C GLY A 528 48.02 -32.84 4.51
N GLU A 529 49.04 -33.45 5.12
CA GLU A 529 48.98 -34.01 6.47
C GLU A 529 48.48 -32.97 7.50
N GLY A 530 47.56 -33.39 8.38
CA GLY A 530 46.95 -32.52 9.40
C GLY A 530 45.70 -31.77 8.93
N GLN A 531 45.36 -31.80 7.64
CA GLN A 531 44.09 -31.27 7.13
C GLN A 531 43.03 -32.37 6.99
N SER A 532 41.76 -32.00 7.17
CA SER A 532 40.64 -32.93 7.00
C SER A 532 39.38 -32.22 6.51
N CYS A 533 38.52 -32.99 5.85
CA CYS A 533 37.14 -32.60 5.61
C CYS A 533 36.20 -33.63 6.22
N GLN A 534 34.98 -33.21 6.59
CA GLN A 534 33.93 -34.15 6.97
C GLN A 534 32.90 -34.28 5.87
N VAL A 535 32.42 -35.49 5.63
CA VAL A 535 31.29 -35.76 4.76
C VAL A 535 30.12 -36.19 5.62
N LYS A 536 28.97 -35.53 5.43
CA LYS A 536 27.79 -35.71 6.25
C LYS A 536 26.58 -36.06 5.39
N ILE A 537 25.72 -36.92 5.92
CA ILE A 537 24.35 -37.09 5.43
C ILE A 537 23.43 -36.41 6.42
N VAL A 538 22.60 -35.50 5.93
CA VAL A 538 21.56 -34.82 6.70
C VAL A 538 20.20 -35.29 6.21
N TRP A 539 19.42 -35.87 7.10
CA TRP A 539 18.03 -36.24 6.84
C TRP A 539 17.15 -35.01 6.94
N ALA A 540 16.19 -34.85 6.02
CA ALA A 540 15.28 -33.70 6.04
C ALA A 540 13.85 -34.05 5.64
N LYS A 541 12.89 -33.35 6.26
CA LYS A 541 11.50 -33.30 5.82
C LYS A 541 11.30 -32.04 5.01
N LEU A 542 10.95 -32.16 3.73
CA LEU A 542 10.64 -31.04 2.86
C LEU A 542 9.13 -30.95 2.65
N SER A 543 8.62 -29.71 2.67
CA SER A 543 7.38 -29.34 2.00
C SER A 543 7.74 -28.95 0.58
N GLU A 544 7.49 -29.84 -0.38
CA GLU A 544 7.71 -29.60 -1.80
C GLU A 544 6.47 -28.95 -2.43
N PHE A 545 6.68 -28.02 -3.35
CA PHE A 545 5.62 -27.40 -4.15
C PHE A 545 5.81 -27.78 -5.61
N GLY A 546 4.73 -27.88 -6.38
CA GLY A 546 4.81 -28.26 -7.80
C GLY A 546 5.60 -27.23 -8.62
N ALA A 547 6.18 -27.63 -9.76
CA ALA A 547 6.97 -26.73 -10.61
C ALA A 547 6.20 -25.51 -11.16
N GLN A 548 4.87 -25.50 -11.04
CA GLN A 548 3.99 -24.38 -11.41
C GLN A 548 3.61 -23.50 -10.21
N GLN A 549 3.93 -23.95 -8.99
CA GLN A 549 3.73 -23.20 -7.76
C GLN A 549 5.05 -22.50 -7.48
N ASP A 550 5.07 -21.18 -7.62
CA ASP A 550 6.25 -20.33 -7.40
C ASP A 550 6.52 -20.17 -5.89
N VAL A 551 6.77 -21.30 -5.23
CA VAL A 551 6.99 -21.42 -3.79
C VAL A 551 8.19 -22.32 -3.58
N GLU A 552 9.22 -21.79 -2.93
CA GLU A 552 10.43 -22.56 -2.62
C GLU A 552 10.14 -23.71 -1.63
N PRO A 553 10.80 -24.89 -1.80
CA PRO A 553 10.66 -25.99 -0.84
C PRO A 553 11.09 -25.58 0.56
N LYS A 554 10.29 -25.93 1.58
CA LYS A 554 10.57 -25.60 2.98
C LYS A 554 11.09 -26.82 3.73
N ILE A 555 12.17 -26.69 4.49
CA ILE A 555 12.61 -27.73 5.43
C ILE A 555 11.79 -27.61 6.71
N LEU A 556 11.01 -28.64 7.01
CA LEU A 556 10.16 -28.73 8.19
C LEU A 556 10.89 -29.35 9.38
N MET A 557 11.84 -30.23 9.11
CA MET A 557 12.63 -30.95 10.12
C MET A 557 13.96 -31.37 9.49
N GLN A 558 15.02 -31.46 10.30
CA GLN A 558 16.25 -32.13 9.87
C GLN A 558 17.01 -32.77 11.03
N GLN A 559 17.88 -33.70 10.68
CA GLN A 559 18.74 -34.40 11.63
C GLN A 559 20.02 -34.82 10.92
N THR A 560 21.18 -34.55 11.53
CA THR A 560 22.44 -35.15 11.07
C THR A 560 22.36 -36.66 11.25
N GLY A 561 22.45 -37.39 10.15
CA GLY A 561 22.55 -38.85 10.14
C GLY A 561 24.00 -39.26 10.30
N HIS A 562 24.68 -39.46 9.17
CA HIS A 562 26.06 -39.92 9.13
C HIS A 562 27.04 -38.73 9.11
N SER A 563 28.20 -38.85 9.77
CA SER A 563 29.32 -37.91 9.65
C SER A 563 30.67 -38.65 9.67
N TYR A 564 31.45 -38.52 8.61
CA TYR A 564 32.76 -39.16 8.46
C TYR A 564 33.86 -38.12 8.25
N THR A 565 34.99 -38.26 8.95
CA THR A 565 36.15 -37.38 8.76
C THR A 565 37.16 -38.06 7.85
N TYR A 566 37.43 -37.46 6.69
CA TYR A 566 38.49 -37.86 5.78
C TYR A 566 39.75 -37.05 6.08
N ASN A 567 40.85 -37.74 6.41
CA ASN A 567 42.14 -37.11 6.69
C ASN A 567 43.02 -37.15 5.45
N PHE A 568 43.50 -35.99 5.02
CA PHE A 568 44.41 -35.89 3.88
C PHE A 568 45.84 -36.27 4.31
N SER A 569 46.62 -36.82 3.39
CA SER A 569 48.01 -37.24 3.63
C SER A 569 48.97 -36.66 2.59
N GLY A 570 50.27 -36.66 2.90
CA GLY A 570 51.33 -36.21 1.99
C GLY A 570 51.51 -34.69 1.88
N SER A 571 52.37 -34.26 0.95
CA SER A 571 52.80 -32.86 0.79
C SER A 571 51.70 -31.94 0.24
N GLU A 572 51.75 -30.66 0.61
CA GLU A 572 50.83 -29.60 0.12
C GLU A 572 51.26 -28.97 -1.22
N SER A 573 52.41 -29.37 -1.77
CA SER A 573 52.93 -28.87 -3.05
C SER A 573 52.44 -29.67 -4.27
N GLN A 574 51.68 -30.74 -4.06
CA GLN A 574 51.24 -31.67 -5.11
C GLN A 574 49.72 -31.78 -5.12
N LEU A 575 49.13 -31.70 -6.31
CA LEU A 575 47.70 -31.95 -6.51
C LEU A 575 47.46 -33.46 -6.42
N LYS A 576 46.56 -33.87 -5.55
CA LYS A 576 46.18 -35.27 -5.33
C LYS A 576 44.74 -35.49 -5.72
N THR A 577 44.44 -36.68 -6.22
CA THR A 577 43.08 -37.14 -6.45
C THR A 577 42.69 -38.07 -5.32
N GLU A 578 41.68 -37.67 -4.58
CA GLU A 578 41.18 -38.40 -3.42
C GLU A 578 39.78 -38.94 -3.72
N VAL A 579 39.57 -40.19 -3.36
CA VAL A 579 38.25 -40.82 -3.36
C VAL A 579 37.80 -40.92 -1.93
N ILE A 580 36.84 -40.09 -1.55
CA ILE A 580 36.29 -40.13 -0.20
C ILE A 580 35.33 -41.33 -0.14
N PRO A 581 35.55 -42.29 0.79
CA PRO A 581 34.91 -43.60 0.75
C PRO A 581 33.38 -43.49 0.81
N GLY A 582 32.72 -44.27 -0.04
CA GLY A 582 31.27 -44.18 -0.30
C GLY A 582 30.36 -45.08 0.54
N GLN A 583 30.96 -45.99 1.33
CA GLN A 583 30.29 -46.79 2.34
C GLN A 583 31.06 -46.64 3.65
N MET A 584 30.32 -46.35 4.71
CA MET A 584 30.90 -45.99 5.99
C MET A 584 30.49 -47.05 7.01
N GLN A 585 31.46 -47.77 7.55
CA GLN A 585 31.23 -48.79 8.58
C GLN A 585 30.68 -48.12 9.85
N GLY A 586 29.55 -48.61 10.34
CA GLY A 586 29.03 -48.21 11.64
C GLY A 586 29.91 -48.71 12.79
N TYR A 587 29.73 -48.15 13.98
CA TYR A 587 30.29 -48.67 15.24
C TYR A 587 29.17 -49.22 16.13
N ALA A 588 29.50 -50.19 17.00
CA ALA A 588 28.55 -51.06 17.69
C ALA A 588 27.48 -50.38 18.58
N THR A 589 27.58 -49.06 18.81
CA THR A 589 26.69 -48.29 19.71
C THR A 589 25.99 -47.12 19.01
N GLN A 590 25.93 -47.12 17.67
CA GLN A 590 25.29 -46.02 16.93
C GLN A 590 23.76 -46.06 17.00
N PRO A 591 23.11 -44.88 17.05
CA PRO A 591 21.66 -44.78 16.93
C PRO A 591 21.18 -45.26 15.54
N PRO A 592 19.99 -45.87 15.42
CA PRO A 592 19.48 -46.38 14.13
C PRO A 592 19.41 -45.35 13.00
N SER A 593 19.25 -44.06 13.33
CA SER A 593 19.25 -42.94 12.38
C SER A 593 20.59 -42.68 11.70
N PHE A 594 21.65 -43.35 12.14
CA PHE A 594 22.98 -43.28 11.52
C PHE A 594 23.07 -44.11 10.23
N GLU A 595 22.40 -45.27 10.20
CA GLU A 595 22.41 -46.18 9.05
C GLU A 595 21.15 -46.02 8.18
N ARG A 596 20.03 -45.58 8.76
CA ARG A 596 18.72 -45.56 8.08
C ARG A 596 18.05 -44.20 8.20
N ALA A 597 17.29 -43.84 7.17
CA ALA A 597 16.50 -42.62 7.19
C ALA A 597 15.42 -42.72 8.29
N PRO A 598 15.26 -41.68 9.14
CA PRO A 598 14.14 -41.58 10.06
C PRO A 598 12.79 -41.65 9.34
N ASP A 599 11.75 -42.08 10.04
CA ASP A 599 10.43 -42.30 9.46
C ASP A 599 9.77 -41.04 8.89
N TRP A 600 10.09 -39.89 9.46
CA TRP A 600 9.64 -38.58 9.03
C TRP A 600 10.45 -38.00 7.86
N ALA A 601 11.59 -38.57 7.51
CA ALA A 601 12.50 -38.01 6.51
C ALA A 601 11.98 -38.24 5.09
N THR A 602 11.98 -37.17 4.30
CA THR A 602 11.56 -37.18 2.89
C THR A 602 12.73 -37.07 1.92
N HIS A 603 13.85 -36.50 2.39
CA HIS A 603 15.03 -36.17 1.60
C HIS A 603 16.30 -36.46 2.39
N ALA A 604 17.41 -36.65 1.68
CA ALA A 604 18.75 -36.70 2.23
C ALA A 604 19.66 -35.72 1.49
N PHE A 605 20.38 -34.91 2.24
CA PHE A 605 21.41 -34.00 1.75
C PHE A 605 22.79 -34.58 2.01
N LEU A 606 23.66 -34.54 0.99
CA LEU A 606 25.09 -34.80 1.14
C LEU A 606 25.79 -33.46 1.35
N LEU A 607 26.46 -33.33 2.48
CA LEU A 607 27.14 -32.12 2.89
C LEU A 607 28.64 -32.39 3.09
N VAL A 608 29.47 -31.45 2.68
CA VAL A 608 30.92 -31.49 2.94
C VAL A 608 31.31 -30.30 3.80
N ASP A 609 31.95 -30.61 4.93
CA ASP A 609 32.50 -29.68 5.90
C ASP A 609 34.00 -29.56 5.69
N THR A 610 34.45 -28.34 5.35
CA THR A 610 35.84 -28.01 5.06
C THR A 610 36.47 -27.16 6.16
N THR A 611 35.84 -27.08 7.33
CA THR A 611 36.26 -26.20 8.43
C THR A 611 37.71 -26.44 8.86
N LYS A 612 38.14 -27.71 8.87
CA LYS A 612 39.48 -28.17 9.27
C LYS A 612 40.53 -28.14 8.14
N MET A 613 40.19 -27.66 6.96
CA MET A 613 41.18 -27.37 5.91
C MET A 613 41.98 -26.12 6.30
N LYS A 614 43.13 -25.80 5.68
CA LYS A 614 43.84 -24.53 5.98
C LYS A 614 43.19 -23.33 5.27
N SER A 615 43.69 -22.11 5.48
CA SER A 615 43.34 -20.96 4.62
C SER A 615 43.98 -21.11 3.24
N ASN A 616 43.35 -20.56 2.20
CA ASN A 616 43.77 -20.71 0.80
C ASN A 616 43.78 -22.17 0.33
N PHE A 617 42.78 -22.95 0.76
CA PHE A 617 42.58 -24.31 0.25
C PHE A 617 41.72 -24.29 -1.02
N ASP A 618 41.86 -25.35 -1.80
CA ASP A 618 41.04 -25.64 -2.96
C ASP A 618 40.69 -27.14 -2.96
N LEU A 619 39.40 -27.46 -2.80
CA LEU A 619 38.84 -28.80 -2.87
C LEU A 619 37.96 -28.89 -4.12
N ARG A 620 38.51 -29.49 -5.18
CA ARG A 620 37.89 -29.58 -6.51
C ARG A 620 37.05 -30.84 -6.61
N ILE A 621 35.76 -30.73 -6.38
CA ILE A 621 34.82 -31.83 -6.53
C ILE A 621 34.61 -32.12 -8.03
N THR A 622 35.03 -33.30 -8.48
CA THR A 622 34.90 -33.72 -9.89
C THR A 622 33.69 -34.62 -10.11
N ASP A 623 33.39 -35.49 -9.14
CA ASP A 623 32.29 -36.45 -9.23
C ASP A 623 31.53 -36.50 -7.89
N VAL A 624 30.21 -36.46 -7.97
CA VAL A 624 29.30 -36.67 -6.84
C VAL A 624 28.21 -37.64 -7.28
N TYR A 625 28.02 -38.69 -6.48
CA TYR A 625 26.92 -39.64 -6.65
C TYR A 625 26.26 -39.89 -5.30
N LEU A 626 24.93 -39.89 -5.27
CA LEU A 626 24.13 -40.28 -4.10
C LEU A 626 23.10 -41.32 -4.54
N ARG A 627 22.89 -42.34 -3.71
CA ARG A 627 21.83 -43.34 -3.93
C ARG A 627 21.27 -43.85 -2.62
N GLN A 628 19.95 -44.03 -2.58
CA GLN A 628 19.31 -44.83 -1.55
C GLN A 628 19.42 -46.32 -1.92
N VAL A 629 19.87 -47.15 -0.97
CA VAL A 629 20.03 -48.61 -1.10
C VAL A 629 18.88 -49.32 -0.40
#